data_AF-A0A2E1YFE8-F1
#
_entry.id   AF-A0A2E1YFE8-F1
#
_cell.length_a   1.000
_cell.length_b   1.000
_cell.length_c   1.000
_cell.angle_alpha   90.00
_cell.angle_beta   90.00
_cell.angle_gamma   90.00
#
_symmetry.space_group_name_H-M   'P 1'
#
loop_
_entity.id
_entity.type
_entity.pdbx_description
1 polymer ?
#
loop_
_entity_poly.entity_id
_entity_poly.type
_entity_poly.pdbx_seq_one_letter_code
_entity_poly.pdbx_strand_id
1 'polypeptide(L)' 'MKEIEDKILEVITELESWERREKKVRARLEKDEADVSELDRINEQISHYQSLLHDMKKKMSSTDVSRTIFRSGNP' A
#
# COMPACT_ATOMS: atom_id res chain seq x y z
N MET A 1 -17.59 -2.43 -7.76
CA MET A 1 -16.33 -1.71 -8.05
C MET A 1 -15.92 -0.86 -6.85
N LYS A 2 -16.85 -0.11 -6.24
CA LYS A 2 -16.63 0.68 -5.00
C LYS A 2 -15.84 -0.04 -3.90
N GLU A 3 -16.16 -1.29 -3.55
CA GLU A 3 -15.48 -1.97 -2.43
C GLU A 3 -13.96 -2.17 -2.59
N ILE A 4 -13.44 -2.35 -3.82
CA ILE A 4 -12.00 -2.51 -4.04
C ILE A 4 -11.32 -1.14 -4.00
N GLU A 5 -11.94 -0.12 -4.59
CA GLU A 5 -11.44 1.25 -4.56
C GLU A 5 -11.39 1.78 -3.12
N ASP A 6 -12.45 1.54 -2.32
CA ASP A 6 -12.53 1.91 -0.91
C ASP A 6 -11.41 1.24 -0.10
N LYS A 7 -11.19 -0.07 -0.29
CA LYS A 7 -10.07 -0.79 0.36
C LYS A 7 -8.70 -0.28 -0.10
N ILE A 8 -8.56 0.14 -1.35
CA ILE A 8 -7.30 0.73 -1.84
C ILE A 8 -7.04 2.06 -1.13
N LEU A 9 -8.07 2.89 -0.93
CA LEU A 9 -7.96 4.15 -0.19
C LEU A 9 -7.59 3.92 1.28
N GLU A 10 -8.17 2.91 1.93
CA GLU A 10 -7.81 2.50 3.30
C GLU A 10 -6.33 2.08 3.37
N VAL A 11 -5.87 1.23 2.46
CA VAL A 11 -4.47 0.78 2.39
C VAL A 11 -3.51 1.95 2.15
N ILE A 12 -3.86 2.90 1.29
CA ILE A 12 -3.07 4.11 1.07
C ILE A 12 -2.98 4.94 2.35
N THR A 13 -4.10 5.13 3.05
CA THR A 13 -4.14 5.91 4.30
C THR A 13 -3.25 5.28 5.38
N GLU A 14 -3.30 3.95 5.52
CA GLU A 14 -2.42 3.22 6.45
C GLU A 14 -0.95 3.32 6.04
N LEU A 15 -0.64 3.17 4.74
CA LEU A 15 0.73 3.31 4.24
C LEU A 15 1.31 4.69 4.57
N GLU A 16 0.57 5.77 4.31
CA GLU A 16 0.99 7.13 4.68
C GLU A 16 1.18 7.31 6.19
N SER A 17 0.36 6.65 7.01
CA SER A 17 0.50 6.65 8.46
C SER A 17 1.83 6.05 8.89
N TRP A 18 2.20 4.91 8.30
CA TRP A 18 3.49 4.25 8.54
C TRP A 18 4.69 5.07 8.03
N GLU A 19 4.60 5.66 6.84
CA GLU A 19 5.65 6.57 6.33
C GLU A 19 5.82 7.81 7.21
N ARG A 20 4.74 8.35 7.79
CA ARG A 20 4.82 9.43 8.77
C ARG A 20 5.50 8.98 10.07
N ARG A 21 5.25 7.75 10.53
CA ARG A 21 5.93 7.17 11.71
C ARG A 21 7.41 6.95 11.44
N GLU A 22 7.77 6.45 10.27
CA GLU A 22 9.16 6.24 9.83
C GLU A 22 9.97 7.53 9.93
N LYS A 23 9.46 8.64 9.38
CA LYS A 23 10.10 9.96 9.48
C LYS A 23 10.29 10.42 10.93
N LYS A 24 9.30 10.21 11.79
CA LYS A 24 9.38 10.57 13.23
C LYS A 24 10.41 9.73 13.97
N VAL A 25 10.47 8.42 13.70
CA VAL A 25 11.42 7.51 14.34
C VAL A 25 12.84 7.79 13.86
N ARG A 26 13.06 8.08 12.57
CA ARG A 26 14.36 8.55 12.06
C ARG A 26 14.84 9.81 12.78
N ALA A 27 13.97 10.81 12.94
CA ALA A 27 14.33 12.04 13.66
C ALA A 27 14.64 11.80 15.15
N ARG A 28 14.05 10.77 15.77
CA ARG A 28 14.38 10.34 17.14
C ARG A 28 15.68 9.56 17.20
N LEU A 29 15.96 8.69 16.21
CA LEU A 29 17.21 7.95 16.10
C LEU A 29 18.42 8.89 15.96
N GLU A 30 18.28 9.97 15.19
CA GLU A 30 19.32 11.02 15.09
C GLU A 30 19.64 11.68 16.44
N LYS A 31 18.71 11.60 17.40
CA LYS A 31 18.86 12.12 18.77
C LYS A 31 19.18 11.05 19.80
N ASP A 32 19.37 9.79 19.37
CA ASP A 32 19.55 8.63 20.25
C ASP A 32 18.33 8.37 21.18
N GLU A 33 17.13 8.78 20.74
CA GLU A 33 15.85 8.68 21.49
C GLU A 33 14.95 7.53 21.01
N ALA A 34 15.45 6.66 20.13
CA ALA A 34 14.72 5.52 19.57
C ALA A 34 15.67 4.34 19.28
N ASP A 35 15.09 3.15 19.08
CA ASP A 35 15.83 1.94 18.74
C ASP A 35 15.74 1.66 17.23
N VAL A 36 16.86 1.24 16.63
CA VAL A 36 16.94 0.81 15.22
C VAL A 36 15.93 -0.31 14.95
N SER A 37 15.67 -1.18 15.94
CA SER A 37 14.65 -2.23 15.81
C SER A 37 13.23 -1.70 15.62
N GLU A 38 12.92 -0.48 16.12
CA GLU A 38 11.64 0.21 15.88
C GLU A 38 11.51 0.60 14.41
N LEU A 39 12.60 1.12 13.82
CA LEU A 39 12.64 1.50 12.41
C LEU A 39 12.49 0.28 11.49
N ASP A 40 13.14 -0.83 11.81
CA ASP A 40 13.05 -2.07 11.05
C ASP A 40 11.60 -2.60 10.99
N ARG A 41 10.91 -2.65 12.14
CA ARG A 41 9.49 -3.04 12.19
C ARG A 41 8.60 -2.12 11.37
N ILE A 42 8.87 -0.81 11.38
CA ILE A 42 8.13 0.16 10.57
C ILE A 42 8.37 -0.09 9.07
N ASN A 43 9.62 -0.35 8.67
CA ASN A 43 9.97 -0.64 7.27
C ASN A 43 9.32 -1.95 6.77
N GLU A 44 9.20 -2.96 7.63
CA GLU A 44 8.45 -4.19 7.31
C GLU A 44 6.97 -3.88 7.04
N GLN A 45 6.33 -3.05 7.87
CA GLN A 45 4.95 -2.64 7.65
C GLN A 45 4.78 -1.84 6.35
N ILE A 46 5.67 -0.89 6.06
CA ILE A 46 5.67 -0.13 4.80
C ILE A 46 5.75 -1.08 3.61
N SER A 47 6.70 -2.04 3.65
CA SER A 47 6.89 -3.02 2.59
C SER A 47 5.64 -3.91 2.39
N HIS A 48 5.00 -4.31 3.49
CA HIS A 48 3.75 -5.07 3.46
C HIS A 48 2.63 -4.31 2.74
N TYR A 49 2.37 -3.06 3.15
CA TYR A 49 1.29 -2.25 2.54
C TYR A 49 1.59 -1.85 1.09
N GLN A 50 2.85 -1.61 0.73
CA GLN A 50 3.25 -1.38 -0.66
C GLN A 50 2.98 -2.61 -1.54
N SER A 51 3.33 -3.80 -1.06
CA SER A 51 3.07 -5.06 -1.77
C SER A 51 1.57 -5.31 -1.92
N LEU A 52 0.80 -5.10 -0.84
CA LEU A 52 -0.65 -5.23 -0.86
C LEU A 52 -1.31 -4.28 -1.87
N LEU A 53 -0.88 -3.01 -1.88
CA LEU A 53 -1.38 -2.01 -2.82
C LEU A 53 -1.07 -2.39 -4.28
N HIS A 54 0.13 -2.88 -4.55
CA HIS A 54 0.52 -3.35 -5.87
C HIS A 54 -0.37 -4.50 -6.35
N ASP A 55 -0.62 -5.50 -5.48
CA ASP A 55 -1.46 -6.64 -5.81
C ASP A 55 -2.92 -6.26 -6.06
N MET A 56 -3.45 -5.33 -5.26
CA MET A 56 -4.80 -4.79 -5.44
C MET A 56 -4.94 -4.04 -6.77
N LYS A 57 -3.94 -3.21 -7.13
CA LYS A 57 -3.90 -2.52 -8.44
C LYS A 57 -3.86 -3.52 -9.60
N LYS A 58 -3.06 -4.58 -9.49
CA LYS A 58 -2.97 -5.64 -10.51
C LYS A 58 -4.31 -6.37 -10.71
N LYS A 59 -5.01 -6.71 -9.62
CA LYS A 59 -6.34 -7.35 -9.69
C LYS A 59 -7.38 -6.46 -10.37
N MET A 60 -7.35 -5.15 -10.09
CA MET A 60 -8.22 -4.18 -10.74
C MET A 60 -7.97 -4.13 -12.25
N SER A 61 -6.71 -3.94 -12.65
CA SER A 61 -6.30 -3.94 -14.07
C SER A 61 -6.69 -5.23 -14.80
N SER A 62 -6.48 -6.41 -14.19
CA SER A 62 -6.89 -7.70 -14.78
C SER A 62 -8.40 -7.81 -14.97
N THR A 63 -9.19 -7.24 -14.06
CA THR A 63 -10.66 -7.24 -14.14
C THR A 63 -11.13 -6.33 -15.27
N ASP A 64 -10.50 -5.18 -15.45
CA ASP A 64 -10.85 -4.24 -16.52
C ASP A 64 -10.43 -4.72 -17.91
N VAL A 65 -9.28 -5.42 -18.02
CA VAL A 65 -8.89 -6.12 -19.24
C VAL A 65 -9.90 -7.23 -19.58
N SER A 66 -10.30 -8.04 -18.60
CA SER A 66 -11.31 -9.10 -18.80
C SER A 66 -12.65 -8.55 -19.26
N ARG A 67 -13.10 -7.42 -18.69
CA ARG A 67 -14.32 -6.71 -19.12
C ARG A 67 -14.23 -6.17 -20.55
N THR A 68 -13.05 -5.70 -20.95
CA THR A 68 -12.83 -5.15 -22.29
C THR A 68 -12.91 -6.24 -23.36
N ILE A 69 -12.25 -7.38 -23.13
CA ILE A 69 -12.29 -8.54 -24.03
C ILE A 69 -13.71 -9.11 -24.15
N PHE A 70 -14.43 -9.21 -23.03
CA PHE A 70 -15.83 -9.68 -23.03
C PHE A 70 -16.75 -8.76 -23.85
N ARG A 71 -16.52 -7.44 -23.85
CA ARG A 71 -17.32 -6.47 -24.63
C ARG A 71 -16.98 -6.45 -26.12
N SER A 72 -15.73 -6.75 -26.50
CA SER A 72 -15.32 -6.84 -27.90
C SER A 72 -15.61 -8.19 -28.57
N GLY A 73 -16.08 -9.17 -27.80
CA GLY A 73 -16.28 -10.56 -28.25
C GLY A 73 -17.72 -10.93 -28.64
N ASN A 74 -18.59 -9.97 -28.96
CA ASN A 74 -19.95 -10.27 -29.42
C ASN A 74 -20.13 -9.84 -30.89
N PRO A 75 -20.01 -10.76 -31.87
CA PRO A 75 -20.53 -10.55 -33.22
C PRO A 75 -22.06 -10.54 -33.25
#